data_AF-A0A2E8N7L9-F1
#
_entry.id   AF-A0A2E8N7L9-F1
#
_cell.length_a   1.000
_cell.length_b   1.000
_cell.length_c   1.000
_cell.angle_alpha   90.00
_cell.angle_beta   90.00
_cell.angle_gamma   90.00
#
_symmetry.space_group_name_H-M   'P 1'
#
loop_
_entity.id
_entity.type
_entity.pdbx_description
1 polymer ?
#
loop_
_entity_poly.entity_id
_entity_poly.type
_entity_poly.pdbx_seq_one_letter_code
_entity_poly.pdbx_strand_id
1 'polypeptide(L)'
;MTRSLTRSRVTWLAVLMVAVGSLVASEVVDRGPRTNAERVHALAGDFACPVCQGQSLAESDVPVARTIRAAMRTMVDEGRTDDQVRLMLVERFGEQVDYTPTGRGLTGLVWILPVVGGAMAVVAAGAALRRWSAGEMSGVAAGERGLRPSVGVATVAGVVVVGVVAGVLVARTAGDRGVSDALTGDIRSSTRTLLAEAAVAAPDEAEALYGRVLELQPSNVEALAYRGWSRWRTGDRVLARGDLDEAVAVDAGYADVRVFRASVRHADGDHAGAAADLVVLDGLGAPPIVDDLLAASRLRQRIAHGLAEAGELLAALELLDSGIDPAGAGPGDAALLAERGWLLSTTRVPELVERGLLALDEEVAVDPADPYARAYRAVVAVVSGRPGGAVDDVAAFTALDGPPADLVDLLRTTGLLAD
;
A
#
# COMPACT_ATOMS: atom_id res chain seq x y z
N MET A 1 -0.92 -66.86 27.06
CA MET A 1 -0.48 -66.15 25.83
C MET A 1 -1.53 -65.20 25.22
N THR A 2 -2.72 -65.01 25.81
CA THR A 2 -3.82 -64.19 25.23
C THR A 2 -3.79 -62.69 25.59
N ARG A 3 -3.01 -62.26 26.60
CA ARG A 3 -3.00 -60.88 27.10
C ARG A 3 -2.15 -59.88 26.31
N SER A 4 -1.21 -60.32 25.47
CA SER A 4 -0.34 -59.42 24.69
C SER A 4 -1.01 -58.92 23.40
N LEU A 5 -1.84 -59.76 22.76
CA LEU A 5 -2.56 -59.43 21.54
C LEU A 5 -3.66 -58.37 21.76
N THR A 6 -4.31 -58.38 22.92
CA THR A 6 -5.34 -57.39 23.28
C THR A 6 -4.74 -56.03 23.60
N ARG A 7 -3.59 -55.98 24.30
CA ARG A 7 -2.91 -54.71 24.60
C ARG A 7 -2.45 -53.98 23.33
N SER A 8 -1.87 -54.71 22.36
CA SER A 8 -1.44 -54.14 21.08
C SER A 8 -2.61 -53.58 20.26
N ARG A 9 -3.74 -54.30 20.19
CA ARG A 9 -4.94 -53.83 19.47
C ARG A 9 -5.55 -52.57 20.10
N VAL A 10 -5.56 -52.48 21.43
CA VAL A 10 -6.07 -51.31 22.14
C VAL A 10 -5.17 -50.08 21.92
N THR A 11 -3.84 -50.25 21.94
CA THR A 11 -2.91 -49.15 21.63
C THR A 11 -3.06 -48.65 20.19
N TRP A 12 -3.23 -49.55 19.22
CA TRP A 12 -3.45 -49.14 17.82
C TRP A 12 -4.80 -48.46 17.59
N LEU A 13 -5.86 -48.90 18.28
CA LEU A 13 -7.16 -48.22 18.25
C LEU A 13 -7.10 -46.82 18.88
N ALA A 14 -6.36 -46.65 19.97
CA ALA A 14 -6.16 -45.35 20.60
C ALA A 14 -5.38 -44.39 19.68
N VAL A 15 -4.31 -44.88 19.03
CA VAL A 15 -3.54 -44.09 18.04
C VAL A 15 -4.41 -43.72 16.84
N LEU A 16 -5.22 -44.64 16.32
CA LEU A 16 -6.17 -44.37 15.24
C LEU A 16 -7.21 -43.32 15.66
N MET A 17 -7.75 -43.41 16.87
CA MET A 17 -8.72 -42.44 17.38
C MET A 17 -8.10 -41.05 17.55
N VAL A 18 -6.86 -40.97 18.03
CA VAL A 18 -6.14 -39.69 18.16
C VAL A 18 -5.81 -39.10 16.80
N ALA A 19 -5.37 -39.93 15.84
CA ALA A 19 -5.12 -39.49 14.48
C ALA A 19 -6.40 -38.97 13.81
N VAL A 20 -7.48 -39.75 13.84
CA VAL A 20 -8.78 -39.35 13.27
C VAL A 20 -9.34 -38.13 14.00
N GLY A 21 -9.24 -38.08 15.33
CA GLY A 21 -9.68 -36.94 16.13
C GLY A 21 -8.90 -35.67 15.81
N SER A 22 -7.60 -35.78 15.54
CA SER A 22 -6.76 -34.64 15.15
C SER A 22 -7.06 -34.12 13.75
N LEU A 23 -7.39 -35.01 12.80
CA LEU A 23 -7.86 -34.59 11.46
C LEU A 23 -9.20 -33.86 11.55
N VAL A 24 -10.18 -34.46 12.25
CA VAL A 24 -11.51 -33.87 12.42
C VAL A 24 -11.44 -32.53 13.17
N ALA A 25 -10.58 -32.41 14.19
CA ALA A 25 -10.37 -31.14 14.89
C ALA A 25 -9.77 -30.06 13.98
N SER A 26 -8.90 -30.44 13.03
CA SER A 26 -8.28 -29.50 12.09
C SER A 26 -9.29 -28.91 11.11
N GLU A 27 -10.27 -29.70 10.65
CA GLU A 27 -11.33 -29.22 9.75
C GLU A 27 -12.43 -28.40 10.45
N VAL A 28 -12.67 -28.63 11.74
CA VAL A 28 -13.76 -27.95 12.49
C VAL A 28 -13.30 -26.62 13.11
N VAL A 29 -11.99 -26.39 13.23
CA VAL A 29 -11.44 -25.20 13.91
C VAL A 29 -11.31 -23.97 12.99
N ASP A 30 -11.27 -24.14 11.66
CA ASP A 30 -11.35 -23.01 10.74
C ASP A 30 -12.78 -22.50 10.63
N ARG A 31 -13.12 -21.58 11.55
CA ARG A 31 -14.33 -20.78 11.44
C ARG A 31 -14.14 -19.84 10.26
N GLY A 32 -14.89 -20.06 9.18
CA GLY A 32 -14.88 -19.21 8.01
C GLY A 32 -15.12 -17.72 8.31
N PRO A 33 -14.96 -16.84 7.30
CA PRO A 33 -14.99 -15.38 7.48
C PRO A 33 -16.24 -14.90 8.23
N ARG A 34 -16.06 -14.02 9.22
CA ARG A 34 -17.16 -13.53 10.08
C ARG A 34 -17.81 -12.26 9.55
N THR A 35 -17.11 -11.53 8.67
CA THR A 35 -17.61 -10.31 8.03
C THR A 35 -17.44 -10.37 6.51
N ASN A 36 -18.22 -9.57 5.78
CA ASN A 36 -18.05 -9.42 4.33
C ASN A 36 -16.63 -8.93 3.97
N ALA A 37 -16.04 -8.05 4.78
CA ALA A 37 -14.68 -7.55 4.56
C ALA A 37 -13.63 -8.66 4.70
N GLU A 38 -13.72 -9.50 5.75
CA GLU A 38 -12.86 -10.67 5.92
C GLU A 38 -13.06 -11.68 4.77
N ARG A 39 -14.31 -11.87 4.34
CA ARG A 39 -14.65 -12.77 3.24
C ARG A 39 -14.02 -12.32 1.93
N VAL A 40 -14.12 -11.03 1.60
CA VAL A 40 -13.47 -10.46 0.42
C VAL A 40 -11.95 -10.57 0.52
N HIS A 41 -11.37 -10.30 1.69
CA HIS A 41 -9.91 -10.37 1.86
C HIS A 41 -9.40 -11.80 1.69
N ALA A 42 -10.07 -12.79 2.29
CA ALA A 42 -9.75 -14.20 2.12
C ALA A 42 -9.89 -14.62 0.65
N LEU A 43 -11.01 -14.27 0.01
CA LEU A 43 -11.23 -14.60 -1.39
C LEU A 43 -10.21 -13.92 -2.31
N ALA A 44 -9.81 -12.68 -2.05
CA ALA A 44 -8.78 -11.99 -2.82
C ALA A 44 -7.38 -12.60 -2.63
N GLY A 45 -7.13 -13.34 -1.55
CA GLY A 45 -5.89 -14.08 -1.32
C GLY A 45 -5.75 -15.28 -2.27
N ASP A 46 -6.86 -15.82 -2.74
CA ASP A 46 -6.91 -16.97 -3.64
C ASP A 46 -6.58 -16.63 -5.10
N PHE A 47 -6.53 -15.34 -5.44
CA PHE A 47 -6.30 -14.90 -6.83
C PHE A 47 -4.99 -14.13 -6.97
N ALA A 48 -4.26 -14.40 -8.05
CA ALA A 48 -3.08 -13.66 -8.47
C ALA A 48 -3.45 -12.27 -9.02
N CYS A 49 -2.62 -11.26 -8.75
CA CYS A 49 -2.67 -9.99 -9.45
C CYS A 49 -2.14 -10.18 -10.89
N PRO A 50 -2.92 -9.87 -11.94
CA PRO A 50 -2.54 -10.15 -13.34
C PRO A 50 -1.39 -9.29 -13.86
N VAL A 51 -1.03 -8.20 -13.16
CA VAL A 51 0.03 -7.26 -13.56
C VAL A 51 1.19 -7.20 -12.56
N CYS A 52 1.13 -7.99 -11.49
CA CYS A 52 2.14 -8.01 -10.44
C CYS A 52 2.98 -9.28 -10.53
N GLN A 53 4.22 -9.25 -10.04
CA GLN A 53 5.11 -10.40 -10.03
C GLN A 53 4.88 -11.28 -8.81
N GLY A 54 4.02 -12.29 -8.93
CA GLY A 54 3.88 -13.36 -7.93
C GLY A 54 3.13 -12.97 -6.65
N GLN A 55 2.25 -11.96 -6.71
CA GLN A 55 1.46 -11.48 -5.57
C GLN A 55 -0.04 -11.75 -5.76
N SER A 56 -0.75 -11.89 -4.64
CA SER A 56 -2.22 -12.02 -4.66
C SER A 56 -2.92 -10.66 -4.79
N LEU A 57 -4.20 -10.67 -5.17
CA LEU A 57 -5.05 -9.47 -5.16
C LEU A 57 -5.20 -8.89 -3.75
N ALA A 58 -5.14 -9.73 -2.70
CA ALA A 58 -5.20 -9.28 -1.32
C ALA A 58 -3.97 -8.46 -0.89
N GLU A 59 -2.79 -8.79 -1.41
CA GLU A 59 -1.51 -8.16 -1.07
C GLU A 59 -1.14 -7.00 -2.01
N SER A 60 -1.65 -7.00 -3.24
CA SER A 60 -1.27 -6.03 -4.26
C SER A 60 -2.02 -4.70 -4.12
N ASP A 61 -1.28 -3.61 -4.07
CA ASP A 61 -1.84 -2.25 -3.91
C ASP A 61 -1.82 -1.42 -5.21
N VAL A 62 -1.56 -2.05 -6.35
CA VAL A 62 -1.68 -1.40 -7.68
C VAL A 62 -3.14 -1.03 -8.03
N PRO A 63 -3.38 -0.03 -8.91
CA PRO A 63 -4.74 0.43 -9.25
C PRO A 63 -5.69 -0.69 -9.69
N VAL A 64 -5.23 -1.59 -10.56
CA VAL A 64 -6.06 -2.71 -11.05
C VAL A 64 -6.48 -3.66 -9.92
N ALA A 65 -5.60 -3.95 -8.96
CA ALA A 65 -5.91 -4.80 -7.82
C ALA A 65 -6.92 -4.13 -6.88
N ARG A 66 -6.84 -2.80 -6.70
CA ARG A 66 -7.84 -2.02 -5.95
C ARG A 66 -9.21 -2.08 -6.63
N THR A 67 -9.27 -1.89 -7.95
CA THR A 67 -10.53 -1.97 -8.72
C THR A 67 -11.15 -3.37 -8.64
N ILE A 68 -10.35 -4.43 -8.77
CA ILE A 68 -10.85 -5.80 -8.67
C ILE A 68 -11.39 -6.06 -7.25
N ARG A 69 -10.63 -5.70 -6.20
CA ARG A 69 -11.09 -5.83 -4.81
C ARG A 69 -12.38 -5.04 -4.55
N ALA A 70 -12.52 -3.83 -5.10
CA ALA A 70 -13.74 -3.05 -5.00
C ALA A 70 -14.93 -3.77 -5.65
N ALA A 71 -14.77 -4.32 -6.84
CA ALA A 71 -15.81 -5.12 -7.51
C ALA A 71 -16.18 -6.37 -6.69
N MET A 72 -15.20 -7.05 -6.11
CA MET A 72 -15.44 -8.18 -5.20
C MET A 72 -16.24 -7.77 -3.97
N ARG A 73 -15.93 -6.62 -3.35
CA ARG A 73 -16.71 -6.05 -2.23
C ARG A 73 -18.16 -5.82 -2.64
N THR A 74 -18.39 -5.12 -3.76
CA THR A 74 -19.74 -4.88 -4.28
C THR A 74 -20.52 -6.19 -4.46
N MET A 75 -19.93 -7.20 -5.10
CA MET A 75 -20.60 -8.49 -5.29
C MET A 75 -20.91 -9.21 -3.97
N VAL A 76 -19.98 -9.18 -3.02
CA VAL A 76 -20.18 -9.81 -1.70
C VAL A 76 -21.28 -9.08 -0.91
N ASP A 77 -21.31 -7.75 -0.97
CA ASP A 77 -22.34 -6.93 -0.33
C ASP A 77 -23.72 -7.10 -0.97
N GLU A 78 -23.78 -7.41 -2.27
CA GLU A 78 -24.99 -7.84 -2.99
C GLU A 78 -25.44 -9.28 -2.64
N GLY A 79 -24.71 -10.00 -1.78
CA GLY A 79 -25.05 -11.36 -1.36
C GLY A 79 -24.65 -12.46 -2.34
N ARG A 80 -23.76 -12.18 -3.30
CA ARG A 80 -23.21 -13.21 -4.21
C ARG A 80 -22.39 -14.25 -3.45
N THR A 81 -22.32 -15.48 -3.98
CA THR A 81 -21.51 -16.57 -3.41
C THR A 81 -20.06 -16.52 -3.88
N ASP A 82 -19.13 -17.19 -3.18
CA ASP A 82 -17.70 -17.21 -3.56
C ASP A 82 -17.48 -17.82 -4.94
N ASP A 83 -18.24 -18.88 -5.28
CA ASP A 83 -18.25 -19.48 -6.62
C ASP A 83 -18.64 -18.46 -7.71
N GLN A 84 -19.62 -17.60 -7.44
CA GLN A 84 -20.07 -16.58 -8.40
C GLN A 84 -19.01 -15.48 -8.61
N VAL A 85 -18.34 -15.06 -7.53
CA VAL A 85 -17.25 -14.08 -7.63
C VAL A 85 -16.04 -14.68 -8.35
N ARG A 86 -15.69 -15.93 -8.05
CA ARG A 86 -14.62 -16.69 -8.73
C ARG A 86 -14.90 -16.86 -10.22
N LEU A 87 -16.12 -17.25 -10.59
CA LEU A 87 -16.55 -17.36 -11.98
C LEU A 87 -16.38 -16.04 -12.73
N MET A 88 -16.79 -14.91 -12.14
CA MET A 88 -16.60 -13.58 -12.74
C MET A 88 -15.12 -13.27 -12.99
N LEU A 89 -14.24 -13.57 -12.01
CA LEU A 89 -12.81 -13.33 -12.14
C LEU A 89 -12.16 -14.23 -13.20
N VAL A 90 -12.48 -15.51 -13.20
CA VAL A 90 -11.96 -16.48 -14.20
C VAL A 90 -12.47 -16.16 -15.60
N GLU A 91 -13.73 -15.77 -15.76
CA GLU A 91 -14.30 -15.38 -17.05
C GLU A 91 -13.61 -14.13 -17.63
N ARG A 92 -13.19 -13.21 -16.76
CA ARG A 92 -12.56 -11.95 -17.16
C ARG A 92 -11.04 -12.03 -17.33
N PHE A 93 -10.35 -12.81 -16.49
CA PHE A 93 -8.89 -12.84 -16.40
C PHE A 93 -8.27 -14.21 -16.69
N GLY A 94 -9.08 -15.26 -16.88
CA GLY A 94 -8.65 -16.63 -17.20
C GLY A 94 -8.51 -17.53 -15.97
N GLU A 95 -8.36 -18.84 -16.18
CA GLU A 95 -8.19 -19.81 -15.07
C GLU A 95 -6.84 -19.67 -14.35
N GLN A 96 -5.85 -19.05 -15.00
CA GLN A 96 -4.47 -18.94 -14.50
C GLN A 96 -4.35 -17.99 -13.30
N VAL A 97 -5.34 -17.12 -13.07
CA VAL A 97 -5.34 -16.21 -11.91
C VAL A 97 -5.83 -16.88 -10.64
N ASP A 98 -6.42 -18.07 -10.72
CA ASP A 98 -7.00 -18.77 -9.58
C ASP A 98 -6.01 -19.78 -8.98
N TYR A 99 -5.54 -19.55 -7.74
CA TYR A 99 -4.66 -20.48 -7.03
C TYR A 99 -5.40 -21.71 -6.48
N THR A 100 -6.71 -21.62 -6.31
CA THR A 100 -7.58 -22.65 -5.72
C THR A 100 -8.75 -23.00 -6.65
N PRO A 101 -8.47 -23.46 -7.89
CA PRO A 101 -9.53 -23.77 -8.86
C PRO A 101 -10.48 -24.82 -8.28
N THR A 102 -11.79 -24.56 -8.35
CA THR A 102 -12.79 -25.49 -7.81
C THR A 102 -12.60 -26.87 -8.46
N GLY A 103 -12.29 -27.87 -7.63
CA GLY A 103 -11.86 -29.21 -8.05
C GLY A 103 -12.94 -30.09 -8.68
N ARG A 104 -13.81 -29.56 -9.55
CA ARG A 104 -14.80 -30.34 -10.29
C ARG A 104 -14.12 -30.95 -11.53
N GLY A 105 -13.34 -32.01 -11.34
CA GLY A 105 -12.68 -32.73 -12.44
C GLY A 105 -11.53 -33.66 -12.01
N LEU A 106 -10.64 -33.97 -12.95
CA LEU A 106 -9.45 -34.82 -12.75
C LEU A 106 -8.50 -34.28 -11.64
N THR A 107 -8.58 -33.00 -11.31
CA THR A 107 -7.80 -32.33 -10.24
C THR A 107 -8.11 -32.87 -8.84
N GLY A 108 -9.34 -33.30 -8.57
CA GLY A 108 -9.69 -33.97 -7.30
C GLY A 108 -9.05 -35.36 -7.15
N LEU A 109 -8.76 -36.00 -8.28
CA LEU A 109 -8.19 -37.36 -8.33
C LEU A 109 -6.75 -37.37 -7.82
N VAL A 110 -6.00 -36.28 -7.99
CA VAL A 110 -4.65 -36.07 -7.46
C VAL A 110 -4.61 -36.12 -5.93
N TRP A 111 -5.66 -35.65 -5.25
CA TRP A 111 -5.74 -35.67 -3.79
C TRP A 111 -6.26 -37.00 -3.23
N ILE A 112 -7.05 -37.74 -4.01
CA ILE A 112 -7.59 -39.06 -3.62
C ILE A 112 -6.53 -40.17 -3.79
N LEU A 113 -5.67 -40.08 -4.80
CA LEU A 113 -4.68 -41.11 -5.12
C LEU A 113 -3.72 -41.44 -3.96
N PRO A 114 -3.14 -40.46 -3.23
CA PRO A 114 -2.25 -40.73 -2.10
C PRO A 114 -2.95 -41.41 -0.93
N VAL A 115 -4.19 -41.04 -0.65
CA VAL A 115 -5.00 -41.62 0.44
C VAL A 115 -5.34 -43.07 0.13
N VAL A 116 -5.79 -43.35 -1.10
CA VAL A 116 -6.11 -44.71 -1.56
C VAL A 116 -4.84 -45.56 -1.63
N GLY A 117 -3.74 -45.02 -2.14
CA GLY A 117 -2.43 -45.69 -2.17
C GLY A 117 -1.93 -46.06 -0.77
N GLY A 118 -2.03 -45.13 0.19
CA GLY A 118 -1.69 -45.36 1.59
C GLY A 118 -2.56 -46.43 2.24
N ALA A 119 -3.88 -46.36 2.04
CA ALA A 119 -4.82 -47.37 2.55
C ALA A 119 -4.52 -48.77 1.99
N MET A 120 -4.26 -48.88 0.69
CA MET A 120 -3.87 -50.13 0.03
C MET A 120 -2.57 -50.70 0.58
N ALA A 121 -1.56 -49.86 0.83
CA ALA A 121 -0.30 -50.27 1.43
C ALA A 121 -0.48 -50.83 2.85
N VAL A 122 -1.30 -50.16 3.68
CA VAL A 122 -1.61 -50.61 5.05
C VAL A 122 -2.36 -51.94 5.03
N VAL A 123 -3.34 -52.11 4.14
CA VAL A 123 -4.09 -53.35 3.98
C VAL A 123 -3.18 -54.49 3.51
N ALA A 124 -2.30 -54.24 2.54
CA ALA A 124 -1.33 -55.23 2.05
C ALA A 124 -0.34 -55.67 3.15
N ALA A 125 0.17 -54.71 3.92
CA ALA A 125 1.05 -55.00 5.06
C ALA A 125 0.32 -55.81 6.15
N GLY A 126 -0.92 -55.44 6.49
CA GLY A 126 -1.74 -56.18 7.46
C GLY A 126 -2.08 -57.60 7.00
N ALA A 127 -2.35 -57.80 5.71
CA ALA A 127 -2.62 -59.11 5.12
C ALA A 127 -1.37 -60.01 5.10
N ALA A 128 -0.20 -59.45 4.78
CA ALA A 128 1.09 -60.17 4.83
C ALA A 128 1.41 -60.63 6.26
N LEU A 129 1.23 -59.76 7.25
CA LEU A 129 1.43 -60.08 8.67
C LEU A 129 0.47 -61.17 9.18
N ARG A 130 -0.80 -61.13 8.76
CA ARG A 130 -1.79 -62.17 9.14
C ARG A 130 -1.47 -63.53 8.52
N ARG A 131 -1.04 -63.56 7.26
CA ARG A 131 -0.64 -64.80 6.57
C ARG A 131 0.56 -65.47 7.21
N TRP A 132 1.50 -64.69 7.75
CA TRP A 132 2.69 -65.24 8.40
C TRP A 132 2.40 -65.74 9.81
N SER A 133 1.48 -65.11 10.55
CA SER A 133 1.00 -65.63 11.84
C SER A 133 0.18 -66.93 11.73
N ALA A 134 -0.39 -67.21 10.54
CA ALA A 134 -1.14 -68.43 10.28
C ALA A 134 -0.24 -69.58 9.78
N GLY A 135 1.03 -69.32 9.46
CA GLY A 135 1.99 -70.32 8.98
C GLY A 135 2.74 -71.08 10.09
N GLU A 136 2.56 -70.70 11.36
CA GLU A 136 3.35 -71.21 12.50
C GLU A 136 2.62 -72.29 13.33
N MET A 137 1.66 -73.01 12.74
CA MET A 137 0.95 -74.13 13.39
C MET A 137 1.15 -75.50 12.71
N SER A 138 2.17 -75.67 11.86
CA SER A 138 2.49 -77.00 11.30
C SER A 138 4.00 -77.17 11.13
N GLY A 139 4.68 -77.70 12.16
CA GLY A 139 6.10 -78.07 12.06
C GLY A 139 6.85 -78.25 13.37
N VAL A 140 6.59 -79.38 14.06
CA VAL A 140 7.49 -80.26 14.84
C VAL A 140 8.63 -79.68 15.72
N ALA A 141 8.49 -79.96 17.02
CA ALA A 141 9.45 -80.44 18.03
C ALA A 141 10.89 -79.87 18.18
N ALA A 142 11.17 -79.56 19.46
CA ALA A 142 12.41 -79.70 20.23
C ALA A 142 13.70 -78.99 19.76
N GLY A 143 14.16 -78.10 20.65
CA GLY A 143 15.60 -77.87 20.86
C GLY A 143 16.12 -76.50 20.42
N GLU A 144 16.81 -75.86 21.36
CA GLU A 144 17.73 -74.73 21.20
C GLU A 144 17.15 -73.30 21.23
N ARG A 145 17.47 -72.64 22.36
CA ARG A 145 17.40 -71.19 22.57
C ARG A 145 18.42 -70.52 21.66
N GLY A 146 18.06 -70.29 20.41
CA GLY A 146 18.71 -69.31 19.53
C GLY A 146 17.93 -68.00 19.59
N LEU A 147 18.54 -66.96 20.12
CA LEU A 147 18.02 -65.60 20.08
C LEU A 147 17.76 -65.24 18.60
N ARG A 148 16.51 -65.26 18.13
CA ARG A 148 16.11 -64.74 16.83
C ARG A 148 15.54 -63.32 17.03
N PRO A 149 16.36 -62.28 17.24
CA PRO A 149 15.90 -60.96 16.87
C PRO A 149 15.83 -60.93 15.34
N SER A 150 14.89 -60.16 14.79
CA SER A 150 15.04 -59.43 13.51
C SER A 150 13.88 -59.49 12.51
N VAL A 151 12.80 -60.26 12.69
CA VAL A 151 11.65 -60.09 11.76
C VAL A 151 10.83 -58.86 12.14
N GLY A 152 10.42 -58.74 13.41
CA GLY A 152 9.69 -57.56 13.91
C GLY A 152 10.51 -56.26 13.83
N VAL A 153 11.83 -56.34 14.06
CA VAL A 153 12.74 -55.20 13.91
C VAL A 153 12.91 -54.83 12.44
N ALA A 154 13.02 -55.80 11.52
CA ALA A 154 13.05 -55.53 10.09
C ALA A 154 11.74 -54.94 9.56
N THR A 155 10.59 -55.29 10.15
CA THR A 155 9.31 -54.72 9.73
C THR A 155 9.12 -53.30 10.22
N VAL A 156 9.48 -53.01 11.48
CA VAL A 156 9.49 -51.64 12.02
C VAL A 156 10.50 -50.80 11.24
N ALA A 157 11.69 -51.34 10.95
CA ALA A 157 12.67 -50.67 10.09
C ALA A 157 12.12 -50.41 8.68
N GLY A 158 11.40 -51.37 8.08
CA GLY A 158 10.76 -51.20 6.78
C GLY A 158 9.70 -50.09 6.78
N VAL A 159 8.85 -50.01 7.79
CA VAL A 159 7.84 -48.95 7.92
C VAL A 159 8.48 -47.59 8.16
N VAL A 160 9.53 -47.52 8.98
CA VAL A 160 10.32 -46.29 9.19
C VAL A 160 10.98 -45.86 7.88
N VAL A 161 11.58 -46.77 7.12
CA VAL A 161 12.19 -46.47 5.82
C VAL A 161 11.15 -45.98 4.82
N VAL A 162 9.97 -46.60 4.74
CA VAL A 162 8.89 -46.13 3.86
C VAL A 162 8.38 -44.76 4.30
N GLY A 163 8.20 -44.52 5.60
CA GLY A 163 7.80 -43.20 6.12
C GLY A 163 8.85 -42.13 5.85
N VAL A 164 10.13 -42.45 5.98
CA VAL A 164 11.25 -41.55 5.66
C VAL A 164 11.32 -41.29 4.15
N VAL A 165 11.21 -42.32 3.32
CA VAL A 165 11.24 -42.19 1.85
C VAL A 165 10.04 -41.41 1.35
N ALA A 166 8.84 -41.66 1.88
CA ALA A 166 7.65 -40.87 1.58
C ALA A 166 7.80 -39.43 2.05
N GLY A 167 8.33 -39.19 3.25
CA GLY A 167 8.64 -37.84 3.74
C GLY A 167 9.66 -37.11 2.87
N VAL A 168 10.69 -37.81 2.40
CA VAL A 168 11.72 -37.27 1.49
C VAL A 168 11.14 -37.02 0.09
N LEU A 169 10.29 -37.90 -0.42
CA LEU A 169 9.62 -37.71 -1.70
C LEU A 169 8.65 -36.54 -1.64
N VAL A 170 7.81 -36.44 -0.60
CA VAL A 170 6.93 -35.28 -0.37
C VAL A 170 7.75 -33.99 -0.25
N ALA A 171 8.88 -34.03 0.46
CA ALA A 171 9.79 -32.88 0.56
C ALA A 171 10.41 -32.48 -0.78
N ARG A 172 10.59 -33.43 -1.71
CA ARG A 172 11.14 -33.22 -3.06
C ARG A 172 10.07 -32.90 -4.12
N THR A 173 8.83 -33.35 -3.95
CA THR A 173 7.71 -33.10 -4.88
C THR A 173 6.92 -31.85 -4.51
N ALA A 174 6.95 -31.42 -3.25
CA ALA A 174 6.64 -30.05 -2.88
C ALA A 174 7.72 -29.17 -3.54
N GLY A 175 7.33 -28.49 -4.62
CA GLY A 175 8.17 -27.88 -5.66
C GLY A 175 9.40 -27.09 -5.22
N ASP A 176 10.27 -26.86 -6.21
CA ASP A 176 11.47 -26.03 -6.19
C ASP A 176 11.50 -25.00 -5.05
N ARG A 177 12.26 -25.34 -4.01
CA ARG A 177 12.76 -24.37 -3.04
C ARG A 177 14.08 -23.85 -3.61
N GLY A 178 14.15 -22.55 -3.87
CA GLY A 178 15.39 -21.92 -4.27
C GLY A 178 16.41 -22.00 -3.13
N VAL A 179 17.70 -21.97 -3.44
CA VAL A 179 18.81 -22.04 -2.46
C VAL A 179 18.77 -20.87 -1.44
N SER A 180 17.87 -19.90 -1.63
CA SER A 180 17.60 -18.76 -0.75
C SER A 180 16.39 -18.93 0.20
N ASP A 181 15.68 -20.06 0.22
CA ASP A 181 14.50 -20.24 1.09
C ASP A 181 14.89 -20.74 2.50
N ALA A 182 14.67 -19.92 3.53
CA ALA A 182 14.91 -20.30 4.93
C ALA A 182 13.80 -21.23 5.50
N LEU A 183 14.19 -22.17 6.37
CA LEU A 183 13.31 -23.16 7.03
C LEU A 183 12.16 -22.58 7.86
N THR A 184 12.27 -21.32 8.29
CA THR A 184 11.25 -20.59 9.05
C THR A 184 10.47 -19.58 8.21
N GLY A 185 10.66 -19.59 6.89
CA GLY A 185 10.24 -18.50 6.01
C GLY A 185 11.09 -17.27 6.30
N ASP A 186 11.98 -16.92 5.38
CA ASP A 186 12.42 -15.53 5.33
C ASP A 186 11.13 -14.75 5.00
N ILE A 187 10.77 -13.77 5.83
CA ILE A 187 9.65 -12.89 5.47
C ILE A 187 10.14 -12.18 4.22
N ARG A 188 9.76 -12.66 3.03
CA ARG A 188 9.88 -11.86 1.80
C ARG A 188 9.35 -10.50 2.19
N SER A 189 10.19 -9.46 2.15
CA SER A 189 9.74 -8.12 2.48
C SER A 189 8.59 -7.81 1.53
N SER A 190 7.37 -7.86 2.07
CA SER A 190 6.17 -7.67 1.27
C SER A 190 6.21 -6.25 0.71
N THR A 191 5.52 -5.97 -0.39
CA THR A 191 5.44 -4.59 -0.89
C THR A 191 5.03 -3.61 0.21
N ARG A 192 4.10 -4.02 1.09
CA ARG A 192 3.70 -3.23 2.26
C ARG A 192 4.84 -2.98 3.25
N THR A 193 5.67 -3.99 3.51
CA THR A 193 6.85 -3.87 4.39
C THR A 193 7.87 -2.91 3.79
N LEU A 194 8.17 -3.06 2.50
CA LEU A 194 9.08 -2.16 1.77
C LEU A 194 8.59 -0.71 1.78
N LEU A 195 7.30 -0.47 1.54
CA LEU A 195 6.71 0.87 1.58
C LEU A 195 6.80 1.48 2.99
N ALA A 196 6.50 0.70 4.03
CA ALA A 196 6.60 1.15 5.42
C ALA A 196 8.04 1.49 5.83
N GLU A 197 9.02 0.68 5.40
CA GLU A 197 10.45 0.97 5.60
C GLU A 197 10.87 2.22 4.84
N ALA A 198 10.44 2.38 3.58
CA ALA A 198 10.78 3.54 2.74
C ALA A 198 10.22 4.85 3.29
N ALA A 199 9.05 4.84 3.92
CA ALA A 199 8.39 6.03 4.45
C ALA A 199 9.18 6.71 5.59
N VAL A 200 10.02 5.96 6.31
CA VAL A 200 10.84 6.47 7.43
C VAL A 200 12.33 6.57 7.09
N ALA A 201 12.75 6.08 5.93
CA ALA A 201 14.13 6.06 5.48
C ALA A 201 14.60 7.45 4.99
N ALA A 202 15.92 7.64 4.95
CA ALA A 202 16.53 8.80 4.30
C ALA A 202 16.25 8.79 2.78
N PRO A 203 16.27 9.93 2.07
CA PRO A 203 15.84 10.00 0.66
C PRO A 203 16.56 9.02 -0.29
N ASP A 204 17.86 8.81 -0.09
CA ASP A 204 18.70 7.87 -0.86
C ASP A 204 18.35 6.40 -0.59
N GLU A 205 18.17 6.03 0.67
CA GLU A 205 17.73 4.68 1.06
C GLU A 205 16.29 4.40 0.61
N ALA A 206 15.40 5.40 0.76
CA ALA A 206 14.01 5.33 0.33
C ALA A 206 13.89 5.08 -1.18
N GLU A 207 14.74 5.73 -2.00
CA GLU A 207 14.78 5.47 -3.45
C GLU A 207 15.02 3.98 -3.76
N ALA A 208 15.98 3.35 -3.09
CA ALA A 208 16.30 1.94 -3.30
C ALA A 208 15.13 1.04 -2.88
N LEU A 209 14.47 1.34 -1.76
CA LEU A 209 13.31 0.58 -1.27
C LEU A 209 12.11 0.70 -2.22
N TYR A 210 11.78 1.90 -2.71
CA TYR A 210 10.75 2.07 -3.73
C TYR A 210 11.13 1.39 -5.06
N GLY A 211 12.42 1.38 -5.42
CA GLY A 211 12.91 0.61 -6.56
C GLY A 211 12.55 -0.87 -6.47
N ARG A 212 12.76 -1.49 -5.29
CA ARG A 212 12.39 -2.89 -5.02
C ARG A 212 10.87 -3.11 -5.06
N VAL A 213 10.08 -2.14 -4.61
CA VAL A 213 8.61 -2.20 -4.76
C VAL A 213 8.23 -2.27 -6.23
N LEU A 214 8.85 -1.45 -7.08
CA LEU A 214 8.54 -1.39 -8.50
C LEU A 214 9.03 -2.62 -9.29
N GLU A 215 10.04 -3.33 -8.79
CA GLU A 215 10.40 -4.66 -9.33
C GLU A 215 9.27 -5.69 -9.10
N LEU A 216 8.58 -5.62 -7.96
CA LEU A 216 7.45 -6.50 -7.62
C LEU A 216 6.13 -6.06 -8.27
N GLN A 217 5.91 -4.75 -8.26
CA GLN A 217 4.69 -4.09 -8.74
C GLN A 217 5.05 -2.88 -9.62
N PRO A 218 5.32 -3.09 -10.93
CA PRO A 218 5.76 -2.01 -11.82
C PRO A 218 4.79 -0.82 -11.91
N SER A 219 3.50 -1.06 -11.71
CA SER A 219 2.43 -0.04 -11.74
C SER A 219 2.02 0.45 -10.34
N ASN A 220 2.89 0.32 -9.33
CA ASN A 220 2.62 0.87 -8.01
C ASN A 220 2.79 2.40 -8.02
N VAL A 221 1.67 3.12 -8.03
CA VAL A 221 1.66 4.59 -8.11
C VAL A 221 2.32 5.27 -6.90
N GLU A 222 2.17 4.72 -5.70
CA GLU A 222 2.79 5.26 -4.48
C GLU A 222 4.31 5.19 -4.60
N ALA A 223 4.86 4.02 -4.97
CA ALA A 223 6.29 3.86 -5.14
C ALA A 223 6.85 4.72 -6.29
N LEU A 224 6.15 4.88 -7.41
CA LEU A 224 6.55 5.80 -8.47
C LEU A 224 6.58 7.25 -7.96
N ALA A 225 5.50 7.70 -7.32
CA ALA A 225 5.38 9.07 -6.83
C ALA A 225 6.46 9.42 -5.79
N TYR A 226 6.64 8.57 -4.79
CA TYR A 226 7.59 8.82 -3.71
C TYR A 226 9.05 8.55 -4.11
N ARG A 227 9.33 7.62 -5.04
CA ARG A 227 10.68 7.49 -5.63
C ARG A 227 11.05 8.74 -6.41
N GLY A 228 10.12 9.25 -7.23
CA GLY A 228 10.29 10.49 -7.97
C GLY A 228 10.57 11.67 -7.04
N TRP A 229 9.81 11.80 -5.94
CA TRP A 229 10.04 12.82 -4.92
C TRP A 229 11.40 12.68 -4.21
N SER A 230 11.80 11.46 -3.84
CA SER A 230 13.11 11.22 -3.25
C SER A 230 14.26 11.57 -4.20
N ARG A 231 14.17 11.18 -5.48
CA ARG A 231 15.12 11.56 -6.53
C ARG A 231 15.22 13.07 -6.73
N TRP A 232 14.10 13.76 -6.67
CA TRP A 232 14.10 15.23 -6.76
C TRP A 232 14.90 15.85 -5.61
N ARG A 233 14.70 15.35 -4.38
CA ARG A 233 15.40 15.83 -3.17
C ARG A 233 16.90 15.49 -3.18
N THR A 234 17.31 14.40 -3.83
CA THR A 234 18.73 14.01 -3.97
C THR A 234 19.42 14.63 -5.18
N GLY A 235 18.67 15.21 -6.12
CA GLY A 235 19.18 15.99 -7.25
C GLY A 235 19.04 15.35 -8.63
N ASP A 236 18.53 14.11 -8.72
CA ASP A 236 18.32 13.38 -9.97
C ASP A 236 17.04 13.83 -10.70
N ARG A 237 17.02 15.11 -11.09
CA ARG A 237 15.83 15.82 -11.61
C ARG A 237 15.18 15.16 -12.83
N VAL A 238 15.96 14.58 -13.73
CA VAL A 238 15.43 13.96 -14.96
C VAL A 238 14.66 12.68 -14.64
N LEU A 239 15.24 11.81 -13.81
CA LEU A 239 14.59 10.57 -13.39
C LEU A 239 13.37 10.86 -12.50
N ALA A 240 13.47 11.87 -11.64
CA ALA A 240 12.35 12.33 -10.81
C ALA A 240 11.12 12.69 -11.66
N ARG A 241 11.29 13.50 -12.71
CA ARG A 241 10.18 13.86 -13.61
C ARG A 241 9.57 12.65 -14.31
N GLY A 242 10.42 11.75 -14.80
CA GLY A 242 9.97 10.51 -15.45
C GLY A 242 9.07 9.67 -14.53
N ASP A 243 9.50 9.47 -13.29
CA ASP A 243 8.72 8.72 -12.30
C ASP A 243 7.38 9.40 -11.97
N LEU A 244 7.38 10.73 -11.80
CA LEU A 244 6.16 11.49 -11.48
C LEU A 244 5.16 11.49 -12.66
N ASP A 245 5.65 11.60 -13.90
CA ASP A 245 4.79 11.53 -15.08
C ASP A 245 4.24 10.11 -15.30
N GLU A 246 5.03 9.08 -15.03
CA GLU A 246 4.57 7.68 -15.04
C GLU A 246 3.52 7.43 -13.96
N ALA A 247 3.72 7.95 -12.73
CA ALA A 247 2.73 7.85 -11.66
C ALA A 247 1.38 8.45 -12.05
N VAL A 248 1.36 9.65 -12.66
CA VAL A 248 0.11 10.26 -13.15
C VAL A 248 -0.50 9.47 -14.31
N ALA A 249 0.31 8.88 -15.19
CA ALA A 249 -0.19 8.03 -16.26
C ALA A 249 -0.84 6.74 -15.73
N VAL A 250 -0.32 6.19 -14.63
CA VAL A 250 -0.85 4.99 -13.96
C VAL A 250 -2.13 5.29 -13.19
N ASP A 251 -2.14 6.35 -12.38
CA ASP A 251 -3.31 6.78 -11.61
C ASP A 251 -3.34 8.30 -11.49
N ALA A 252 -4.12 8.93 -12.38
CA ALA A 252 -4.29 10.37 -12.42
C ALA A 252 -5.00 10.95 -11.18
N GLY A 253 -5.65 10.10 -10.37
CA GLY A 253 -6.38 10.45 -9.15
C GLY A 253 -5.56 10.29 -7.87
N TYR A 254 -4.27 9.93 -7.96
CA TYR A 254 -3.40 9.89 -6.81
C TYR A 254 -3.00 11.33 -6.41
N ALA A 255 -3.46 11.80 -5.25
CA ALA A 255 -3.31 13.21 -4.84
C ALA A 255 -1.84 13.62 -4.68
N ASP A 256 -1.02 12.80 -4.03
CA ASP A 256 0.35 13.16 -3.66
C ASP A 256 1.23 13.44 -4.88
N VAL A 257 1.06 12.69 -5.97
CA VAL A 257 1.82 12.93 -7.21
C VAL A 257 1.50 14.30 -7.81
N ARG A 258 0.27 14.81 -7.65
CA ARG A 258 -0.10 16.16 -8.12
C ARG A 258 0.70 17.22 -7.36
N VAL A 259 0.80 17.09 -6.04
CA VAL A 259 1.58 18.01 -5.20
C VAL A 259 3.07 17.93 -5.52
N PHE A 260 3.62 16.72 -5.63
CA PHE A 260 5.04 16.54 -5.95
C PHE A 260 5.37 17.09 -7.33
N ARG A 261 4.55 16.80 -8.34
CA ARG A 261 4.76 17.30 -9.70
C ARG A 261 4.57 18.81 -9.81
N ALA A 262 3.58 19.38 -9.12
CA ALA A 262 3.42 20.83 -9.04
C ALA A 262 4.67 21.50 -8.42
N SER A 263 5.20 20.93 -7.34
CA SER A 263 6.42 21.43 -6.69
C SER A 263 7.63 21.38 -7.63
N VAL A 264 7.82 20.26 -8.33
CA VAL A 264 8.91 20.08 -9.29
C VAL A 264 8.78 21.05 -10.48
N ARG A 265 7.60 21.12 -11.11
CA ARG A 265 7.33 22.03 -12.24
C ARG A 265 7.53 23.48 -11.87
N HIS A 266 7.05 23.90 -10.70
CA HIS A 266 7.26 25.25 -10.20
C HIS A 266 8.74 25.57 -10.03
N ALA A 267 9.51 24.65 -9.44
CA ALA A 267 10.96 24.81 -9.28
C ALA A 267 11.74 24.81 -10.60
N ASP A 268 11.16 24.27 -11.67
CA ASP A 268 11.69 24.33 -13.04
C ASP A 268 11.25 25.57 -13.83
N GLY A 269 10.41 26.43 -13.24
CA GLY A 269 9.82 27.60 -13.90
C GLY A 269 8.56 27.32 -14.72
N ASP A 270 8.08 26.07 -14.77
CA ASP A 270 6.80 25.71 -15.38
C ASP A 270 5.65 25.97 -14.41
N HIS A 271 5.35 27.25 -14.19
CA HIS A 271 4.30 27.68 -13.26
C HIS A 271 2.90 27.33 -13.76
N ALA A 272 2.66 27.37 -15.07
CA ALA A 272 1.39 26.99 -15.67
C ALA A 272 1.10 25.48 -15.52
N GLY A 273 2.09 24.63 -15.79
CA GLY A 273 1.96 23.19 -15.58
C GLY A 273 1.85 22.81 -14.10
N ALA A 274 2.48 23.58 -13.21
CA ALA A 274 2.32 23.42 -11.76
C ALA A 274 0.91 23.80 -11.28
N ALA A 275 0.37 24.92 -11.75
CA ALA A 275 -0.98 25.37 -11.45
C ALA A 275 -2.03 24.37 -11.91
N ALA A 276 -1.86 23.83 -13.13
CA ALA A 276 -2.75 22.82 -13.67
C ALA A 276 -2.81 21.55 -12.80
N ASP A 277 -1.70 21.15 -12.17
CA ASP A 277 -1.69 20.01 -11.25
C ASP A 277 -2.46 20.28 -9.95
N LEU A 278 -2.35 21.49 -9.39
CA LEU A 278 -3.12 21.87 -8.19
C LEU A 278 -4.62 21.99 -8.48
N VAL A 279 -5.00 22.52 -9.65
CA VAL A 279 -6.42 22.58 -10.04
C VAL A 279 -7.01 21.17 -10.22
N VAL A 280 -6.23 20.22 -10.76
CA VAL A 280 -6.68 18.82 -10.81
C VAL A 280 -6.82 18.24 -9.40
N LEU A 281 -5.85 18.51 -8.51
CA LEU A 281 -5.89 18.06 -7.12
C LEU A 281 -7.16 18.51 -6.39
N ASP A 282 -7.59 19.77 -6.57
CA ASP A 282 -8.81 20.31 -5.98
C ASP A 282 -10.06 19.48 -6.35
N GLY A 283 -10.05 18.86 -7.53
CA GLY A 283 -11.12 17.99 -8.01
C GLY A 283 -11.07 16.54 -7.48
N LEU A 284 -10.01 16.12 -6.79
CA LEU A 284 -9.81 14.74 -6.34
C LEU A 284 -10.43 14.43 -4.98
N GLY A 285 -10.87 15.44 -4.22
CA GLY A 285 -11.34 15.23 -2.84
C GLY A 285 -10.24 14.66 -1.95
N ALA A 286 -9.05 15.27 -2.00
CA ALA A 286 -7.87 14.79 -1.30
C ALA A 286 -8.07 14.79 0.24
N PRO A 287 -7.30 13.97 0.98
CA PRO A 287 -7.33 14.01 2.44
C PRO A 287 -6.96 15.41 2.98
N PRO A 288 -7.58 15.91 4.07
CA PRO A 288 -7.34 17.27 4.58
C PRO A 288 -5.88 17.61 4.87
N ILE A 289 -5.07 16.60 5.22
CA ILE A 289 -3.62 16.77 5.44
C ILE A 289 -2.89 17.32 4.20
N VAL A 290 -3.40 17.08 3.00
CA VAL A 290 -2.82 17.60 1.76
C VAL A 290 -3.00 19.11 1.69
N ASP A 291 -4.17 19.62 2.05
CA ASP A 291 -4.46 21.06 2.08
C ASP A 291 -3.61 21.77 3.14
N ASP A 292 -3.48 21.15 4.32
CA ASP A 292 -2.61 21.66 5.39
C ASP A 292 -1.14 21.79 4.92
N LEU A 293 -0.65 20.80 4.16
CA LEU A 293 0.71 20.82 3.60
C LEU A 293 0.87 21.89 2.51
N LEU A 294 -0.13 22.10 1.66
CA LEU A 294 -0.13 23.16 0.65
C LEU A 294 -0.10 24.55 1.31
N ALA A 295 -0.91 24.74 2.36
CA ALA A 295 -0.95 25.97 3.13
C ALA A 295 0.38 26.23 3.85
N ALA A 296 0.90 25.23 4.58
CA ALA A 296 2.17 25.34 5.31
C ALA A 296 3.37 25.61 4.40
N SER A 297 3.40 24.98 3.22
CA SER A 297 4.47 25.19 2.24
C SER A 297 4.29 26.43 1.38
N ARG A 298 3.11 27.09 1.44
CA ARG A 298 2.68 28.19 0.57
C ARG A 298 2.83 27.88 -0.92
N LEU A 299 2.69 26.61 -1.30
CA LEU A 299 3.00 26.17 -2.67
C LEU A 299 2.11 26.88 -3.70
N ARG A 300 0.81 26.99 -3.41
CA ARG A 300 -0.17 27.66 -4.29
C ARG A 300 0.18 29.14 -4.50
N GLN A 301 0.51 29.86 -3.43
CA GLN A 301 0.92 31.27 -3.48
C GLN A 301 2.20 31.45 -4.29
N ARG A 302 3.24 30.62 -4.06
CA ARG A 302 4.49 30.71 -4.83
C ARG A 302 4.27 30.46 -6.33
N ILE A 303 3.41 29.50 -6.68
CA ILE A 303 3.05 29.24 -8.09
C ILE A 303 2.30 30.43 -8.69
N ALA A 304 1.32 30.98 -7.97
CA ALA A 304 0.58 32.16 -8.42
C ALA A 304 1.51 33.37 -8.60
N HIS A 305 2.46 33.58 -7.69
CA HIS A 305 3.48 34.62 -7.83
C HIS A 305 4.32 34.43 -9.10
N GLY A 306 4.85 33.23 -9.34
CA GLY A 306 5.61 32.91 -10.54
C GLY A 306 4.80 33.10 -11.84
N LEU A 307 3.51 32.74 -11.84
CA LEU A 307 2.59 33.03 -12.95
C LEU A 307 2.45 34.54 -13.20
N ALA A 308 2.27 35.33 -12.15
CA ALA A 308 2.14 36.77 -12.25
C ALA A 308 3.43 37.42 -12.79
N GLU A 309 4.61 36.97 -12.33
CA GLU A 309 5.91 37.42 -12.86
C GLU A 309 6.09 37.06 -14.35
N ALA A 310 5.55 35.92 -14.78
CA ALA A 310 5.52 35.51 -16.18
C ALA A 310 4.49 36.29 -17.04
N GLY A 311 3.70 37.17 -16.43
CA GLY A 311 2.66 37.97 -17.11
C GLY A 311 1.29 37.27 -17.19
N GLU A 312 1.11 36.14 -16.52
CA GLU A 312 -0.12 35.34 -16.49
C GLU A 312 -0.98 35.64 -15.26
N LEU A 313 -1.22 36.94 -14.99
CA LEU A 313 -1.95 37.39 -13.80
C LEU A 313 -3.34 36.73 -13.67
N LEU A 314 -4.07 36.56 -14.77
CA LEU A 314 -5.40 35.93 -14.71
C LEU A 314 -5.31 34.48 -14.22
N ALA A 315 -4.37 33.69 -14.75
CA ALA A 315 -4.16 32.31 -14.31
C ALA A 315 -3.69 32.25 -12.85
N ALA A 316 -2.87 33.21 -12.41
CA ALA A 316 -2.46 33.32 -11.01
C ALA A 316 -3.67 33.54 -10.09
N LEU A 317 -4.57 34.46 -10.44
CA LEU A 317 -5.78 34.74 -9.67
C LEU A 317 -6.74 33.55 -9.67
N GLU A 318 -6.93 32.89 -10.82
CA GLU A 318 -7.76 31.68 -10.94
C GLU A 318 -7.24 30.54 -10.05
N LEU A 319 -5.91 30.35 -9.97
CA LEU A 319 -5.29 29.35 -9.10
C LEU A 319 -5.51 29.65 -7.61
N LEU A 320 -5.44 30.92 -7.22
CA LEU A 320 -5.72 31.33 -5.84
C LEU A 320 -7.21 31.11 -5.51
N ASP A 321 -8.08 31.55 -6.42
CA ASP A 321 -9.54 31.43 -6.28
C ASP A 321 -9.98 29.95 -6.23
N SER A 322 -9.27 29.03 -6.90
CA SER A 322 -9.59 27.59 -6.84
C SER A 322 -9.34 26.97 -5.46
N GLY A 323 -8.44 27.56 -4.67
CA GLY A 323 -8.09 27.08 -3.33
C GLY A 323 -8.94 27.66 -2.21
N ILE A 324 -9.86 28.58 -2.51
CA ILE A 324 -10.71 29.25 -1.51
C ILE A 324 -12.02 28.50 -1.34
N ASP A 325 -12.41 28.13 -0.12
CA ASP A 325 -13.70 27.49 0.13
C ASP A 325 -14.86 28.48 -0.11
N PRO A 326 -15.79 28.21 -1.05
CA PRO A 326 -16.95 29.06 -1.27
C PRO A 326 -17.93 29.10 -0.08
N ALA A 327 -17.85 28.18 0.88
CA ALA A 327 -18.72 28.09 2.05
C ALA A 327 -18.24 28.91 3.28
N GLY A 328 -17.02 29.45 3.26
CA GLY A 328 -16.52 30.37 4.29
C GLY A 328 -15.09 30.10 4.77
N ALA A 329 -14.44 31.18 5.24
CA ALA A 329 -12.99 31.28 5.42
C ALA A 329 -12.40 30.32 6.48
N GLY A 330 -11.66 29.31 6.04
CA GLY A 330 -10.65 28.64 6.86
C GLY A 330 -9.34 29.45 6.94
N PRO A 331 -8.40 29.11 7.85
CA PRO A 331 -7.11 29.82 7.95
C PRO A 331 -6.27 29.78 6.66
N GLY A 332 -6.50 28.78 5.79
CA GLY A 332 -5.88 28.70 4.47
C GLY A 332 -6.41 29.74 3.48
N ASP A 333 -7.68 30.12 3.59
CA ASP A 333 -8.33 31.07 2.68
C ASP A 333 -7.78 32.49 2.90
N ALA A 334 -7.54 32.85 4.17
CA ALA A 334 -6.92 34.10 4.57
C ALA A 334 -5.61 34.39 3.82
N ALA A 335 -4.69 33.42 3.86
CA ALA A 335 -3.40 33.53 3.21
C ALA A 335 -3.50 33.57 1.66
N LEU A 336 -4.53 32.95 1.07
CA LEU A 336 -4.79 33.01 -0.37
C LEU A 336 -5.41 34.36 -0.77
N LEU A 337 -6.32 34.89 0.03
CA LEU A 337 -6.93 36.22 -0.14
C LEU A 337 -5.90 37.33 -0.02
N ALA A 338 -4.98 37.24 0.96
CA ALA A 338 -3.88 38.16 1.11
C ALA A 338 -2.97 38.18 -0.13
N GLU A 339 -2.58 37.00 -0.64
CA GLU A 339 -1.77 36.88 -1.85
C GLU A 339 -2.52 37.44 -3.07
N ARG A 340 -3.82 37.16 -3.19
CA ARG A 340 -4.68 37.68 -4.26
C ARG A 340 -4.73 39.22 -4.23
N GLY A 341 -4.91 39.80 -3.05
CA GLY A 341 -4.90 41.25 -2.84
C GLY A 341 -3.55 41.86 -3.22
N TRP A 342 -2.45 41.21 -2.85
CA TRP A 342 -1.10 41.61 -3.25
C TRP A 342 -0.87 41.58 -4.76
N LEU A 343 -1.24 40.50 -5.45
CA LEU A 343 -1.09 40.39 -6.90
C LEU A 343 -1.89 41.46 -7.66
N LEU A 344 -3.10 41.78 -7.21
CA LEU A 344 -3.89 42.90 -7.77
C LEU A 344 -3.23 44.26 -7.51
N SER A 345 -2.65 44.43 -6.33
CA SER A 345 -2.02 45.68 -5.88
C SER A 345 -0.68 45.99 -6.56
N THR A 346 0.02 44.97 -7.06
CA THR A 346 1.27 45.13 -7.80
C THR A 346 1.06 45.45 -9.27
N THR A 347 -0.19 45.48 -9.74
CA THR A 347 -0.50 45.92 -11.10
C THR A 347 -0.34 47.44 -11.27
N ARG A 348 -0.18 47.91 -12.51
CA ARG A 348 -0.18 49.35 -12.82
C ARG A 348 -1.57 49.89 -13.18
N VAL A 349 -2.63 49.16 -12.83
CA VAL A 349 -4.02 49.48 -13.16
C VAL A 349 -4.71 50.01 -11.90
N PRO A 350 -5.04 51.32 -11.82
CA PRO A 350 -5.53 51.94 -10.58
C PRO A 350 -6.73 51.22 -9.95
N GLU A 351 -7.67 50.74 -10.77
CA GLU A 351 -8.87 50.05 -10.32
C GLU A 351 -8.56 48.70 -9.67
N LEU A 352 -7.56 47.97 -10.20
CA LEU A 352 -7.12 46.70 -9.62
C LEU A 352 -6.32 46.92 -8.34
N VAL A 353 -5.51 47.98 -8.29
CA VAL A 353 -4.78 48.35 -7.08
C VAL A 353 -5.73 48.69 -5.93
N GLU A 354 -6.78 49.47 -6.21
CA GLU A 354 -7.81 49.78 -5.22
C GLU A 354 -8.56 48.53 -4.77
N ARG A 355 -8.90 47.62 -5.69
CA ARG A 355 -9.55 46.36 -5.34
C ARG A 355 -8.66 45.46 -4.48
N GLY A 356 -7.36 45.41 -4.78
CA GLY A 356 -6.37 44.66 -4.01
C GLY A 356 -6.20 45.19 -2.59
N LEU A 357 -6.12 46.51 -2.44
CA LEU A 357 -6.09 47.18 -1.14
C LEU A 357 -7.34 46.88 -0.30
N LEU A 358 -8.53 46.97 -0.90
CA LEU A 358 -9.79 46.64 -0.21
C LEU A 358 -9.81 45.19 0.27
N ALA A 359 -9.30 44.25 -0.54
CA ALA A 359 -9.22 42.85 -0.14
C ALA A 359 -8.24 42.64 1.04
N LEU A 360 -7.09 43.32 1.02
CA LEU A 360 -6.14 43.29 2.14
C LEU A 360 -6.72 43.92 3.41
N ASP A 361 -7.53 44.98 3.29
CA ASP A 361 -8.24 45.58 4.42
C ASP A 361 -9.28 44.64 5.03
N GLU A 362 -10.07 43.97 4.19
CA GLU A 362 -11.03 42.95 4.61
C GLU A 362 -10.31 41.80 5.33
N GLU A 363 -9.17 41.36 4.81
CA GLU A 363 -8.42 40.25 5.39
C GLU A 363 -7.83 40.58 6.77
N VAL A 364 -7.16 41.74 6.90
CA VAL A 364 -6.63 42.17 8.21
C VAL A 364 -7.75 42.38 9.23
N ALA A 365 -8.97 42.69 8.80
CA ALA A 365 -10.12 42.76 9.70
C ALA A 365 -10.60 41.38 10.18
N VAL A 366 -10.41 40.32 9.36
CA VAL A 366 -10.76 38.93 9.68
C VAL A 366 -9.67 38.26 10.53
N ASP A 367 -8.42 38.30 10.06
CA ASP A 367 -7.25 37.83 10.81
C ASP A 367 -6.23 38.96 11.01
N PRO A 368 -6.35 39.71 12.12
CA PRO A 368 -5.41 40.77 12.44
C PRO A 368 -3.98 40.28 12.68
N ALA A 369 -3.75 38.99 12.87
CA ALA A 369 -2.44 38.41 13.17
C ALA A 369 -1.74 37.85 11.91
N ASP A 370 -2.40 37.82 10.75
CA ASP A 370 -1.77 37.32 9.51
C ASP A 370 -0.57 38.21 9.12
N PRO A 371 0.67 37.69 9.17
CA PRO A 371 1.85 38.46 8.79
C PRO A 371 1.82 38.93 7.34
N TYR A 372 1.25 38.15 6.42
CA TYR A 372 1.26 38.46 4.99
C TYR A 372 0.30 39.59 4.67
N ALA A 373 -0.95 39.50 5.15
CA ALA A 373 -1.92 40.58 4.97
C ALA A 373 -1.39 41.92 5.50
N ARG A 374 -0.76 41.91 6.68
CA ARG A 374 -0.12 43.11 7.29
C ARG A 374 1.03 43.66 6.46
N ALA A 375 1.99 42.82 6.10
CA ALA A 375 3.16 43.24 5.36
C ALA A 375 2.78 43.77 3.96
N TYR A 376 1.93 43.04 3.24
CA TYR A 376 1.43 43.43 1.92
C TYR A 376 0.66 44.74 1.98
N ARG A 377 -0.27 44.89 2.95
CA ARG A 377 -1.02 46.14 3.11
C ARG A 377 -0.11 47.33 3.39
N ALA A 378 0.88 47.17 4.28
CA ALA A 378 1.83 48.23 4.59
C ALA A 378 2.62 48.69 3.34
N VAL A 379 3.14 47.74 2.56
CA VAL A 379 3.88 48.03 1.33
C VAL A 379 2.99 48.76 0.32
N VAL A 380 1.80 48.21 0.03
CA VAL A 380 0.91 48.80 -0.99
C VAL A 380 0.40 50.17 -0.55
N ALA A 381 0.13 50.37 0.74
CA ALA A 381 -0.27 51.66 1.29
C ALA A 381 0.79 52.74 1.07
N VAL A 382 2.07 52.43 1.27
CA VAL A 382 3.17 53.37 0.99
C VAL A 382 3.32 53.65 -0.51
N VAL A 383 3.35 52.61 -1.34
CA VAL A 383 3.50 52.75 -2.80
C VAL A 383 2.34 53.54 -3.40
N SER A 384 1.14 53.38 -2.86
CA SER A 384 -0.08 54.07 -3.31
C SER A 384 -0.26 55.48 -2.70
N GLY A 385 0.69 55.96 -1.90
CA GLY A 385 0.63 57.31 -1.29
C GLY A 385 -0.40 57.45 -0.17
N ARG A 386 -0.81 56.35 0.48
CA ARG A 386 -1.75 56.29 1.61
C ARG A 386 -1.06 55.75 2.89
N PRO A 387 0.01 56.38 3.40
CA PRO A 387 0.88 55.77 4.43
C PRO A 387 0.25 55.66 5.82
N GLY A 388 -0.93 56.25 6.06
CA GLY A 388 -1.50 56.40 7.40
C GLY A 388 -1.73 55.10 8.17
N GLY A 389 -2.02 53.99 7.48
CA GLY A 389 -2.17 52.66 8.09
C GLY A 389 -0.90 51.81 8.09
N ALA A 390 0.11 52.17 7.30
CA ALA A 390 1.31 51.35 7.11
C ALA A 390 2.16 51.27 8.39
N VAL A 391 2.18 52.33 9.20
CA VAL A 391 2.93 52.34 10.48
C VAL A 391 2.35 51.35 11.48
N ASP A 392 1.03 51.30 11.59
CA ASP A 392 0.33 50.37 12.50
C ASP A 392 0.52 48.92 12.06
N ASP A 393 0.56 48.67 10.75
CA ASP A 393 0.81 47.34 10.20
C ASP A 393 2.24 46.86 10.41
N VAL A 394 3.23 47.72 10.18
CA VAL A 394 4.62 47.40 10.47
C VAL A 394 4.81 47.16 11.96
N ALA A 395 4.20 47.98 12.83
CA ALA A 395 4.27 47.78 14.26
C ALA A 395 3.66 46.42 14.68
N ALA A 396 2.47 46.09 14.17
CA ALA A 396 1.84 44.80 14.41
C ALA A 396 2.69 43.63 13.90
N PHE A 397 3.27 43.74 12.70
CA PHE A 397 4.15 42.72 12.12
C PHE A 397 5.41 42.51 12.97
N THR A 398 6.05 43.58 13.45
CA THR A 398 7.26 43.47 14.29
C THR A 398 6.99 42.91 15.68
N ALA A 399 5.73 42.93 16.13
CA ALA A 399 5.32 42.35 17.41
C ALA A 399 5.06 40.83 17.32
N LEU A 400 5.10 40.24 16.13
CA LEU A 400 4.92 38.80 15.94
C LEU A 400 6.10 38.01 16.50
N ASP A 401 5.80 36.88 17.14
CA ASP A 401 6.81 35.91 17.58
C ASP A 401 7.34 35.14 16.37
N GLY A 402 8.47 35.60 15.82
CA GLY A 402 9.14 34.96 14.67
C GLY A 402 8.51 35.31 13.32
N PRO A 403 8.60 36.58 12.87
CA PRO A 403 8.06 36.99 11.58
C PRO A 403 8.70 36.24 10.40
N PRO A 404 7.96 35.95 9.31
CA PRO A 404 8.50 35.30 8.12
C PRO A 404 9.67 36.09 7.53
N ALA A 405 10.78 35.41 7.26
CA ALA A 405 12.03 36.06 6.81
C ALA A 405 11.89 36.77 5.46
N ASP A 406 11.11 36.19 4.55
CA ASP A 406 10.78 36.78 3.24
C ASP A 406 10.03 38.10 3.38
N LEU A 407 9.12 38.21 4.36
CA LEU A 407 8.39 39.45 4.64
C LEU A 407 9.26 40.50 5.34
N VAL A 408 10.19 40.08 6.20
CA VAL A 408 11.19 40.99 6.78
C VAL A 408 12.04 41.61 5.68
N ASP A 409 12.51 40.80 4.73
CA ASP A 409 13.31 41.28 3.60
C ASP A 409 12.49 42.19 2.67
N LEU A 410 11.22 41.87 2.40
CA LEU A 410 10.31 42.72 1.66
C LEU A 410 10.13 44.10 2.32
N LEU A 411 9.91 44.13 3.63
CA LEU A 411 9.70 45.38 4.35
C LEU A 411 11.00 46.21 4.46
N ARG A 412 12.18 45.57 4.57
CA ARG A 412 13.47 46.27 4.51
C ARG A 412 13.74 46.88 3.14
N THR A 413 13.56 46.09 2.07
CA THR A 413 13.80 46.55 0.69
C THR A 413 12.87 47.69 0.27
N THR A 414 11.67 47.76 0.87
CA THR A 414 10.71 48.85 0.68
C THR A 414 10.91 50.03 1.63
N GLY A 415 11.89 49.98 2.53
CA GLY A 415 12.21 51.04 3.49
C GLY A 415 11.22 51.16 4.66
N LEU A 416 10.39 50.15 4.86
CA LEU A 416 9.40 50.07 5.95
C LEU A 416 9.98 49.48 7.24
N LEU A 417 11.07 48.70 7.15
CA LEU A 417 11.86 48.23 8.28
C LEU A 417 13.30 48.74 8.19
N ALA A 418 13.91 48.97 9.35
CA ALA A 418 15.35 49.23 9.45
C ALA A 418 16.15 47.94 9.25
N ASP A 419 17.41 48.09 8.81
CA ASP A 419 18.36 46.99 8.62
C ASP A 419 18.66 46.21 9.92
#